data_AF-A0A165HWH2-F1
#
_entry.id   AF-A0A165HWH2-F1
#
_cell.length_a   1.000
_cell.length_b   1.000
_cell.length_c   1.000
_cell.angle_alpha   90.00
_cell.angle_beta   90.00
_cell.angle_gamma   90.00
#
_symmetry.space_group_name_H-M   'P 1'
#
loop_
_entity.id
_entity.type
_entity.pdbx_description
1 polymer ?
#
loop_
_entity_poly.entity_id
_entity_poly.type
_entity_poly.pdbx_seq_one_letter_code
_entity_poly.pdbx_strand_id
1 'polypeptide(L)'
;PSLTAAILLDSCKTIPKLNGEVTRIGCGGYNLRDALHWKEALYTQVQNTVHHLADAHLQIHTSFSKQPFQDLQTVYTLAANDHPFLMKYENNWAVADFLHVYLKNKSASTKKKMMAE
;
A
#
# COMPACT_ATOMS: atom_id res chain seq x y z
N PRO A 1 -19.01 34.12 -15.13
CA PRO A 1 -19.02 33.76 -13.69
C PRO A 1 -19.90 32.53 -13.45
N SER A 2 -19.29 31.35 -13.27
CA SER A 2 -19.98 30.19 -12.70
C SER A 2 -19.15 29.69 -11.53
N LEU A 3 -19.48 30.21 -10.35
CA LEU A 3 -18.88 29.99 -9.05
C LEU A 3 -19.60 28.83 -8.34
N THR A 4 -19.62 27.64 -8.95
CA THR A 4 -20.39 26.49 -8.41
C THR A 4 -19.60 25.19 -8.40
N ALA A 5 -18.27 25.26 -8.31
CA ALA A 5 -17.40 24.10 -8.06
C ALA A 5 -16.26 24.42 -7.08
N ALA A 6 -16.43 25.43 -6.24
CA ALA A 6 -15.41 25.88 -5.28
C ALA A 6 -15.73 25.48 -3.82
N ILE A 7 -16.62 24.51 -3.62
CA ILE A 7 -16.98 24.01 -2.29
C ILE A 7 -16.87 22.48 -2.35
N LEU A 8 -16.19 21.91 -1.36
CA LEU A 8 -15.89 20.49 -1.11
C LEU A 8 -14.51 19.98 -1.55
N LEU A 9 -13.44 20.58 -1.03
CA LEU A 9 -12.41 19.72 -0.44
C LEU A 9 -11.82 20.42 0.79
N ASP A 10 -12.56 20.27 1.88
CA ASP A 10 -12.03 20.44 3.22
C ASP A 10 -10.71 19.66 3.30
N SER A 11 -9.61 20.41 3.32
CA SER A 11 -8.26 19.89 3.35
C SER A 11 -7.97 19.40 4.77
N CYS A 12 -8.60 18.29 5.16
CA CYS A 12 -8.06 17.43 6.20
C CYS A 12 -6.65 17.03 5.72
N LYS A 13 -5.61 17.46 6.44
CA LYS A 13 -4.17 17.30 6.12
C LYS A 13 -3.77 15.82 5.97
N THR A 14 -4.21 15.15 4.92
CA THR A 14 -3.75 13.82 4.54
C THR A 14 -2.63 13.95 3.52
N ILE A 15 -1.62 13.10 3.65
CA ILE A 15 -0.49 13.00 2.74
C ILE A 15 -1.02 12.33 1.47
N PRO A 16 -1.07 13.03 0.33
CA PRO A 16 -1.58 12.46 -0.91
C PRO A 16 -0.59 11.44 -1.47
N LYS A 17 -1.10 10.54 -2.32
CA LYS A 17 -0.25 9.58 -3.04
C LYS A 17 0.58 10.31 -4.10
N LEU A 18 1.85 9.94 -4.24
CA LEU A 18 2.70 10.47 -5.30
C LEU A 18 2.22 9.97 -6.67
N ASN A 19 2.45 10.78 -7.71
CA ASN A 19 2.16 10.39 -9.09
C ASN A 19 3.05 9.20 -9.49
N GLY A 20 2.47 8.23 -10.17
CA GLY A 20 3.16 7.00 -10.58
C GLY A 20 2.78 5.78 -9.75
N GLU A 21 3.31 4.62 -10.14
CA GLU A 21 3.02 3.35 -9.48
C GLU A 21 4.24 2.86 -8.70
N VAL A 22 4.01 2.40 -7.46
CA VAL A 22 5.06 1.74 -6.68
C VAL A 22 5.64 0.56 -7.47
N THR A 23 6.97 0.43 -7.51
CA THR A 23 7.74 -0.58 -8.27
C THR A 23 7.93 -0.37 -9.77
N ARG A 24 7.36 0.68 -10.39
CA ARG A 24 7.55 0.98 -11.82
C ARG A 24 8.60 2.07 -12.09
N ILE A 25 9.74 2.01 -11.39
CA ILE A 25 10.76 3.08 -11.34
C ILE A 25 11.19 3.54 -12.74
N GLY A 26 11.45 2.61 -13.67
CA GLY A 26 11.88 2.93 -15.04
C GLY A 26 10.82 3.54 -15.96
N CYS A 27 9.57 3.70 -15.51
CA CYS A 27 8.48 4.24 -16.32
C CYS A 27 7.59 5.22 -15.53
N GLY A 28 8.20 6.06 -14.69
CA GLY A 28 7.51 7.10 -13.92
C GLY A 28 6.90 6.63 -12.60
N GLY A 29 7.25 5.44 -12.11
CA GLY A 29 6.93 4.98 -10.76
C GLY A 29 7.97 5.42 -9.73
N TYR A 30 7.77 5.02 -8.48
CA TYR A 30 8.64 5.40 -7.36
C TYR A 30 9.04 4.20 -6.48
N ASN A 31 10.09 4.41 -5.70
CA ASN A 31 10.49 3.56 -4.60
C ASN A 31 9.72 3.96 -3.33
N LEU A 32 9.08 2.99 -2.65
CA LEU A 32 8.25 3.27 -1.48
C LEU A 32 9.03 3.83 -0.30
N ARG A 33 10.27 3.36 -0.09
CA ARG A 33 11.15 3.84 0.99
C ARG A 33 11.50 5.32 0.77
N ASP A 34 11.84 5.68 -0.47
CA ASP A 34 12.16 7.06 -0.82
C ASP A 34 10.91 7.94 -0.72
N ALA A 35 9.74 7.47 -1.18
CA ALA A 35 8.49 8.22 -1.12
C ALA A 35 8.06 8.58 0.31
N LEU A 36 8.19 7.63 1.25
CA LEU A 36 7.71 7.81 2.62
C LEU A 36 8.65 8.67 3.48
N HIS A 37 9.95 8.74 3.15
CA HIS A 37 10.97 9.46 3.92
C HIS A 37 11.00 9.08 5.43
N TRP A 38 10.62 7.85 5.76
CA TRP A 38 10.65 7.38 7.14
C TRP A 38 12.07 6.97 7.56
N LYS A 39 12.34 7.07 8.86
CA LYS A 39 13.51 6.41 9.45
C LYS A 39 13.44 4.91 9.18
N GLU A 40 14.58 4.30 8.91
CA GLU A 40 14.66 2.89 8.55
C GLU A 40 13.96 1.97 9.57
N ALA A 41 14.17 2.20 10.87
CA ALA A 41 13.52 1.42 11.92
C ALA A 41 11.99 1.45 11.82
N LEU A 42 11.40 2.63 11.56
CA LEU A 42 9.96 2.79 11.40
C LEU A 42 9.46 2.09 10.13
N TYR A 43 10.18 2.27 9.02
CA TYR A 43 9.87 1.61 7.76
C TYR A 43 9.83 0.09 7.92
N THR A 44 10.88 -0.51 8.50
CA THR A 44 10.95 -1.95 8.72
C THR A 44 9.87 -2.43 9.67
N GLN A 45 9.58 -1.68 10.74
CA GLN A 45 8.52 -2.04 11.69
C GLN A 45 7.15 -2.10 11.01
N VAL A 46 6.75 -1.05 10.29
CA VAL A 46 5.48 -1.01 9.57
C VAL A 46 5.44 -2.08 8.47
N GLN A 47 6.54 -2.24 7.72
CA GLN A 47 6.65 -3.26 6.69
C GLN A 47 6.37 -4.66 7.26
N ASN A 48 6.99 -5.00 8.39
CA ASN A 48 6.80 -6.30 9.04
C ASN A 48 5.35 -6.49 9.52
N THR A 49 4.74 -5.46 10.13
CA THR A 49 3.32 -5.50 10.52
C THR A 49 2.44 -5.75 9.29
N VAL A 50 2.61 -4.98 8.21
CA VAL A 50 1.79 -5.10 7.01
C VAL A 50 1.98 -6.47 6.33
N HIS A 51 3.21 -6.98 6.27
CA HIS A 51 3.47 -8.32 5.72
C HIS A 51 2.80 -9.41 6.56
N HIS A 52 2.87 -9.32 7.89
CA HIS A 52 2.22 -10.27 8.79
C HIS A 52 0.69 -10.27 8.61
N LEU A 53 0.09 -9.08 8.55
CA LEU A 53 -1.35 -8.93 8.28
C LEU A 53 -1.73 -9.46 6.90
N ALA A 54 -0.89 -9.25 5.89
CA ALA A 54 -1.10 -9.80 4.56
C ALA A 54 -1.09 -11.33 4.56
N ASP A 55 -0.13 -11.97 5.24
CA ASP A 55 -0.06 -13.43 5.36
C ASP A 55 -1.27 -14.00 6.13
N ALA A 56 -1.82 -13.26 7.09
CA ALA A 56 -2.96 -13.70 7.90
C ALA A 56 -4.32 -13.50 7.22
N HIS A 57 -4.48 -12.44 6.43
CA HIS A 57 -5.80 -12.00 5.94
C HIS A 57 -5.95 -11.96 4.42
N LEU A 58 -4.87 -12.03 3.64
CA LEU A 58 -4.92 -11.92 2.18
C LEU A 58 -4.54 -13.23 1.48
N GLN A 59 -4.95 -13.32 0.21
CA GLN A 59 -4.57 -14.40 -0.67
C GLN A 59 -3.17 -14.14 -1.25
N ILE A 60 -2.12 -14.46 -0.51
CA ILE A 60 -0.73 -14.06 -0.82
C ILE A 60 -0.16 -14.57 -2.16
N HIS A 61 -0.81 -15.56 -2.78
CA HIS A 61 -0.43 -16.10 -4.09
C HIS A 61 -1.13 -15.41 -5.27
N THR A 62 -2.02 -14.44 -5.01
CA THR A 62 -2.71 -13.66 -6.05
C THR A 62 -2.27 -12.19 -6.04
N SER A 63 -2.48 -11.51 -7.16
CA SER A 63 -2.13 -10.10 -7.32
C SER A 63 -3.02 -9.20 -6.44
N PHE A 64 -2.52 -8.02 -6.08
CA PHE A 64 -3.27 -7.03 -5.29
C PHE A 64 -4.67 -6.73 -5.85
N SER A 65 -4.80 -6.53 -7.17
CA SER A 65 -6.10 -6.27 -7.82
C SER A 65 -7.11 -7.42 -7.75
N LYS A 66 -6.70 -8.62 -7.31
CA LYS A 66 -7.55 -9.80 -7.13
C LYS A 66 -7.93 -10.05 -5.67
N GLN A 67 -7.41 -9.25 -4.74
CA GLN A 67 -7.76 -9.38 -3.34
C GLN A 67 -9.20 -8.91 -3.11
N PRO A 68 -9.99 -9.60 -2.28
CA PRO A 68 -11.30 -9.12 -1.88
C PRO A 68 -11.20 -7.76 -1.18
N PHE A 69 -12.12 -6.85 -1.51
CA PHE A 69 -12.14 -5.51 -0.92
C PHE A 69 -12.28 -5.55 0.62
N GLN A 70 -13.08 -6.48 1.14
CA GLN A 70 -13.28 -6.64 2.59
C GLN A 70 -12.00 -7.05 3.32
N ASP A 71 -11.19 -7.93 2.71
CA ASP A 71 -9.93 -8.38 3.31
C ASP A 71 -8.90 -7.23 3.30
N LEU A 72 -8.82 -6.47 2.21
CA LEU A 72 -8.00 -5.25 2.15
C LEU A 72 -8.41 -4.23 3.21
N GLN A 73 -9.72 -4.00 3.38
CA GLN A 73 -10.24 -3.10 4.40
C GLN A 73 -9.86 -3.57 5.81
N THR A 74 -9.94 -4.88 6.07
CA THR A 74 -9.51 -5.48 7.34
C THR A 74 -8.03 -5.19 7.62
N VAL A 75 -7.16 -5.40 6.63
CA VAL A 75 -5.73 -5.09 6.76
C VAL A 75 -5.49 -3.60 7.00
N TYR A 76 -6.20 -2.70 6.31
CA TYR A 76 -6.08 -1.26 6.55
C TYR A 76 -6.47 -0.87 7.97
N THR A 77 -7.59 -1.40 8.48
CA THR A 77 -8.04 -1.13 9.85
C THR A 77 -7.05 -1.65 10.89
N LEU A 78 -6.55 -2.88 10.72
CA LEU A 78 -5.58 -3.46 11.66
C LEU A 78 -4.24 -2.73 11.63
N ALA A 79 -3.74 -2.38 10.43
CA ALA A 79 -2.52 -1.60 10.30
C ALA A 79 -2.65 -0.21 10.95
N ALA A 80 -3.80 0.45 10.79
CA ALA A 80 -4.08 1.74 11.44
C ALA A 80 -4.21 1.62 12.96
N ASN A 81 -4.72 0.50 13.48
CA ASN A 81 -4.76 0.26 14.93
C ASN A 81 -3.35 0.11 15.52
N ASP A 82 -2.46 -0.62 14.84
CA ASP A 82 -1.07 -0.81 15.27
C ASP A 82 -0.22 0.45 15.08
N HIS A 83 -0.47 1.18 13.99
CA HIS A 83 0.28 2.37 13.59
C HIS A 83 -0.67 3.54 13.25
N PRO A 84 -1.23 4.24 14.26
CA PRO A 84 -2.26 5.27 14.04
C PRO A 84 -1.86 6.40 13.10
N PHE A 85 -0.56 6.68 12.95
CA PHE A 85 -0.08 7.70 12.02
C PHE A 85 -0.31 7.33 10.54
N LEU A 86 -0.59 6.06 10.23
CA LEU A 86 -0.96 5.63 8.87
C LEU A 86 -2.27 6.25 8.38
N MET A 87 -3.16 6.64 9.30
CA MET A 87 -4.40 7.36 8.96
C MET A 87 -4.13 8.75 8.35
N LYS A 88 -2.90 9.26 8.46
CA LYS A 88 -2.49 10.50 7.79
C LYS A 88 -2.31 10.32 6.29
N TYR A 89 -2.28 9.10 5.77
CA TYR A 89 -2.10 8.84 4.34
C TYR A 89 -3.46 8.68 3.66
N GLU A 90 -3.68 9.47 2.60
CA GLU A 90 -4.96 9.47 1.89
C GLU A 90 -5.29 8.07 1.34
N ASN A 91 -6.54 7.63 1.50
CA ASN A 91 -7.02 6.34 0.96
C ASN A 91 -6.14 5.13 1.35
N ASN A 92 -5.41 5.21 2.48
CA ASN A 92 -4.48 4.18 2.96
C ASN A 92 -3.35 3.83 1.96
N TRP A 93 -2.94 4.77 1.10
CA TRP A 93 -2.02 4.46 0.00
C TRP A 93 -0.69 3.88 0.46
N ALA A 94 -0.17 4.30 1.61
CA ALA A 94 1.09 3.79 2.15
C ALA A 94 0.99 2.27 2.42
N VAL A 95 -0.09 1.83 3.06
CA VAL A 95 -0.34 0.41 3.32
C VAL A 95 -0.61 -0.34 2.02
N ALA A 96 -1.43 0.23 1.14
CA ALA A 96 -1.73 -0.35 -0.16
C ALA A 96 -0.46 -0.60 -0.99
N ASP A 97 0.50 0.33 -0.97
CA ASP A 97 1.75 0.17 -1.70
C ASP A 97 2.65 -0.91 -1.09
N PHE A 98 2.73 -1.01 0.26
CA PHE A 98 3.43 -2.13 0.92
C PHE A 98 2.84 -3.47 0.47
N LEU A 99 1.51 -3.60 0.50
CA LEU A 99 0.80 -4.78 0.04
C LEU A 99 1.08 -5.08 -1.44
N HIS A 100 1.11 -4.03 -2.27
CA HIS A 100 1.36 -4.18 -3.70
C HIS A 100 2.75 -4.75 -3.97
N VAL A 101 3.80 -4.21 -3.31
CA VAL A 101 5.16 -4.74 -3.41
C VAL A 101 5.23 -6.18 -2.90
N TYR A 102 4.62 -6.46 -1.75
CA TYR A 102 4.67 -7.76 -1.10
C TYR A 102 4.02 -8.87 -1.96
N LEU A 103 2.78 -8.65 -2.40
CA LEU A 103 2.02 -9.61 -3.21
C LEU A 103 2.63 -9.82 -4.60
N LYS A 104 3.17 -8.76 -5.20
CA LYS A 104 3.91 -8.86 -6.48
C LYS A 104 5.11 -9.79 -6.33
N ASN A 105 5.88 -9.66 -5.25
CA ASN A 105 7.04 -10.51 -4.99
C ASN A 105 6.64 -11.97 -4.71
N LYS A 106 5.62 -12.21 -3.87
CA LYS A 106 5.13 -13.56 -3.54
C LYS A 106 4.54 -14.29 -4.75
N SER A 107 3.71 -13.62 -5.54
CA SER A 107 3.11 -14.21 -6.74
C SER A 107 4.15 -14.53 -7.81
N ALA A 108 5.18 -13.71 -7.97
CA ALA A 108 6.31 -14.00 -8.86
C ALA A 108 7.11 -15.23 -8.42
N SER A 109 7.40 -15.37 -7.13
CA SER A 109 8.09 -16.55 -6.58
C SER A 109 7.29 -17.84 -6.79
N THR A 110 5.97 -17.78 -6.64
CA THR A 110 5.09 -18.94 -6.88
C THR A 110 5.14 -19.40 -8.33
N LYS A 111 5.05 -18.46 -9.29
CA LYS A 111 5.15 -18.76 -10.72
C LYS A 111 6.48 -19.40 -11.11
N LYS A 112 7.60 -18.92 -10.54
CA LYS A 112 8.93 -19.50 -10.77
C LYS A 112 9.01 -20.93 -10.26
N LYS A 113 8.43 -21.24 -9.09
CA LYS A 113 8.40 -22.59 -8.55
C LYS A 113 7.66 -23.56 -9.47
N MET A 114 6.49 -23.16 -9.99
CA MET A 114 5.67 -23.98 -10.90
C MET A 114 6.30 -24.20 -12.28
N MET A 115 7.30 -23.41 -12.67
CA MET A 115 8.04 -23.57 -13.94
C MET A 115 9.33 -24.39 -13.80
N ALA A 116 9.75 -24.67 -12.55
CA ALA A 116 10.97 -25.41 -12.24
C ALA A 116 10.71 -26.88 -11.85
N GLU A 117 9.43 -27.25 -11.70
CA GLU A 117 8.93 -28.62 -11.51
C GLU A 117 8.35 -29.15 -12.83
#